data_AF-A0A7J9I8Z5-F1
#
_entry.id   AF-A0A7J9I8Z5-F1
#
_cell.length_a   1.000
_cell.length_b   1.000
_cell.length_c   1.000
_cell.angle_alpha   90.00
_cell.angle_beta   90.00
_cell.angle_gamma   90.00
#
_symmetry.space_group_name_H-M   'P 1'
#
loop_
_entity.id
_entity.type
_entity.pdbx_description
1 polymer ?
#
loop_
_entity_poly.entity_id
_entity_poly.type
_entity_poly.pdbx_seq_one_letter_code
_entity_poly.pdbx_strand_id
1 'polypeptide(L)'
;MKRFTVGVMTTPEYHEWWSKRVNDNIPGPREEYVRSTEEHLQVVPLELEIIKQDFEKRSSELGKKIEQLEEEKMELGLDVDIHKLEAEKLRKGKNKTEEDLDSLKMDYKKLRLSIRTAGLGKTSEQWRQEIKEEKTKADQWEKKF
;
A
#
# COMPACT_ATOMS: atom_id res chain seq x y z
N MET A 1 -6.19 -17.85 -40.38
CA MET A 1 -7.41 -17.09 -39.97
C MET A 1 -8.59 -18.04 -39.88
N LYS A 2 -9.16 -18.23 -38.68
CA LYS A 2 -10.35 -19.05 -38.45
C LYS A 2 -11.59 -18.24 -38.86
N ARG A 3 -12.48 -18.84 -39.66
CA ARG A 3 -13.78 -18.26 -40.03
C ARG A 3 -14.72 -18.38 -38.83
N PHE A 4 -15.17 -17.24 -38.30
CA PHE A 4 -16.29 -17.19 -37.35
C PHE A 4 -17.59 -17.29 -38.15
N THR A 5 -18.26 -18.44 -38.06
CA THR A 5 -19.63 -18.61 -38.53
C THR A 5 -20.55 -18.00 -37.48
N VAL A 6 -20.98 -16.75 -37.70
CA VAL A 6 -22.01 -16.11 -36.88
C VAL A 6 -23.34 -16.75 -37.25
N GLY A 7 -23.85 -17.61 -36.37
CA GLY A 7 -25.18 -18.19 -36.51
C GLY A 7 -26.23 -17.08 -36.56
N VAL A 8 -27.08 -17.13 -37.58
CA VAL A 8 -28.26 -16.29 -37.74
C VAL A 8 -29.25 -16.67 -36.63
N MET A 9 -29.16 -15.96 -35.50
CA MET A 9 -30.13 -16.01 -34.41
C MET A 9 -31.29 -15.05 -34.68
N THR A 10 -32.00 -15.24 -35.80
CA THR A 10 -33.33 -14.64 -35.99
C THR A 10 -34.34 -15.77 -35.90
N THR A 11 -34.88 -15.97 -34.70
CA THR A 11 -35.99 -16.88 -34.46
C THR A 11 -37.16 -16.49 -35.37
N PRO A 12 -37.63 -17.39 -36.25
CA PRO A 12 -38.77 -17.13 -37.15
C PRO A 12 -40.02 -16.65 -36.41
N GLU A 13 -40.16 -17.03 -35.14
CA GLU A 13 -41.27 -16.62 -34.27
C GLU A 13 -41.32 -15.10 -34.04
N TYR A 14 -40.18 -14.38 -34.05
CA TYR A 14 -40.19 -12.93 -33.83
C TYR A 14 -40.82 -12.18 -35.02
N HIS A 15 -40.55 -12.64 -36.25
CA HIS A 15 -41.12 -12.02 -37.45
C HIS A 15 -42.61 -12.31 -37.60
N GLU A 16 -43.06 -13.53 -37.31
CA GLU A 16 -44.49 -13.86 -37.30
C GLU A 16 -45.26 -13.11 -36.20
N TRP A 17 -44.65 -12.98 -35.01
CA TRP A 17 -45.22 -12.19 -33.92
C TRP A 17 -45.31 -10.70 -34.27
N TRP A 18 -44.32 -10.15 -34.97
CA TRP A 18 -44.34 -8.76 -35.43
C TRP A 18 -45.40 -8.55 -36.53
N SER A 19 -45.47 -9.44 -37.53
CA SER A 19 -46.47 -9.38 -38.61
C SER A 19 -47.92 -9.48 -38.10
N LYS A 20 -48.19 -10.22 -37.02
CA LYS A 20 -49.52 -10.27 -36.40
C LYS A 20 -49.95 -8.97 -35.72
N ARG A 21 -49.02 -8.12 -35.25
CA ARG A 21 -49.35 -6.90 -34.49
C ARG A 21 -49.47 -5.62 -35.31
N VAL A 22 -49.12 -5.64 -36.60
CA VAL A 22 -49.12 -4.43 -37.45
C VAL A 22 -50.53 -3.83 -37.62
N ASN A 23 -51.61 -4.60 -37.44
CA ASN A 23 -52.99 -4.11 -37.67
C ASN A 23 -53.90 -4.02 -36.44
N ASP A 24 -53.48 -4.47 -35.25
CA ASP A 24 -54.37 -4.53 -34.07
C ASP A 24 -54.23 -3.33 -33.11
N ASN A 25 -53.36 -2.36 -33.41
CA ASN A 25 -53.01 -1.25 -32.51
C ASN A 25 -53.44 0.14 -33.00
N ILE A 26 -54.50 0.26 -33.80
CA ILE A 26 -55.15 1.56 -33.98
C ILE A 26 -56.40 1.58 -33.09
N PRO A 27 -56.31 2.05 -31.84
CA PRO A 27 -57.52 2.41 -31.10
C PRO A 27 -58.22 3.49 -31.92
N GLY A 28 -59.48 3.24 -32.32
CA GLY A 28 -60.35 4.32 -32.79
C GLY A 28 -60.36 5.45 -31.74
N PRO A 29 -60.46 6.72 -32.15
CA PRO A 29 -60.32 7.86 -31.25
C PRO A 29 -61.37 7.74 -30.13
N ARG A 30 -60.91 7.41 -28.92
CA ARG A 30 -61.76 7.36 -27.74
C ARG A 30 -61.97 8.80 -27.28
N GLU A 31 -63.20 9.29 -27.38
CA GLU A 31 -63.64 10.64 -26.99
C GLU A 31 -63.47 10.97 -25.49
N GLU A 32 -62.93 10.06 -24.68
CA GLU A 32 -62.67 10.30 -23.24
C GLU A 32 -61.28 10.87 -22.94
N TYR A 33 -60.37 10.92 -23.92
CA TYR A 33 -59.06 11.58 -23.80
C TYR A 33 -59.07 12.97 -24.47
N VAL A 34 -60.00 13.85 -24.08
CA VAL A 34 -59.96 15.28 -24.44
C VAL A 34 -59.08 16.06 -23.45
N ARG A 35 -57.94 15.49 -23.08
CA ARG A 35 -56.79 16.30 -22.68
C ARG A 35 -55.92 16.28 -23.92
N SER A 36 -55.82 17.42 -24.61
CA SER A 36 -55.39 17.46 -26.01
C SER A 36 -54.05 16.73 -26.16
N THR A 37 -53.84 16.07 -27.30
CA THR A 37 -52.54 15.47 -27.64
C THR A 37 -51.42 16.52 -27.53
N GLU A 38 -51.74 17.80 -27.75
CA GLU A 38 -50.88 18.95 -27.47
C GLU A 38 -50.55 19.11 -25.97
N GLU A 39 -51.50 19.01 -25.04
CA GLU A 39 -51.22 19.06 -23.59
C GLU A 39 -50.28 17.94 -23.15
N HIS A 40 -50.48 16.71 -23.64
CA HIS A 40 -49.58 15.59 -23.34
C HIS A 40 -48.19 15.81 -23.96
N LEU A 41 -48.14 16.29 -25.20
CA LEU A 41 -46.90 16.65 -25.88
C LEU A 41 -46.27 17.94 -25.37
N GLN A 42 -46.91 18.70 -24.48
CA GLN A 42 -46.34 19.89 -23.85
C GLN A 42 -45.86 19.60 -22.43
N VAL A 43 -46.56 18.71 -21.71
CA VAL A 43 -46.14 18.20 -20.39
C VAL A 43 -44.94 17.25 -20.51
N VAL A 44 -44.92 16.36 -21.51
CA VAL A 44 -43.82 15.39 -21.70
C VAL A 44 -42.46 16.07 -21.98
N PRO A 45 -42.36 17.12 -22.84
CA PRO A 45 -41.13 17.90 -22.98
C PRO A 45 -40.73 18.61 -21.70
N LEU A 46 -41.68 19.06 -20.87
CA LEU A 46 -41.39 19.73 -19.61
C LEU A 46 -40.78 18.77 -18.58
N GLU A 47 -41.32 17.56 -18.46
CA GLU A 47 -40.77 16.52 -17.58
C GLU A 47 -39.36 16.10 -18.03
N LEU A 48 -39.13 15.96 -19.33
CA LEU A 48 -37.80 15.64 -19.88
C LEU A 48 -36.79 16.77 -19.65
N GLU A 49 -37.21 18.04 -19.77
CA GLU A 49 -36.35 19.18 -19.49
C GLU A 49 -35.95 19.24 -18.01
N ILE A 50 -36.88 18.93 -17.09
CA ILE A 50 -36.59 18.83 -15.65
C ILE A 50 -35.59 17.70 -15.37
N ILE A 51 -35.82 16.50 -15.94
CA ILE A 51 -34.91 15.35 -15.78
C ILE A 51 -33.52 15.66 -16.31
N LYS A 52 -33.43 16.37 -17.45
CA LYS A 52 -32.16 16.79 -18.04
C LYS A 52 -31.40 17.74 -17.12
N GLN A 53 -32.07 18.76 -16.59
CA GLN A 53 -31.44 19.70 -15.64
C GLN A 53 -30.97 19.00 -14.36
N ASP A 54 -31.78 18.09 -13.80
CA ASP A 54 -31.40 17.28 -12.64
C ASP A 54 -30.19 16.39 -12.93
N PHE A 55 -30.13 15.79 -14.14
CA PHE A 55 -29.00 14.99 -14.56
C PHE A 55 -27.73 15.83 -14.69
N GLU A 56 -27.80 17.00 -15.33
CA GLU A 56 -26.66 17.94 -15.46
C GLU A 56 -26.15 18.40 -14.09
N LYS A 57 -27.06 18.70 -13.16
CA LYS A 57 -26.72 19.05 -11.78
C LYS A 57 -25.98 17.91 -11.07
N ARG A 58 -26.53 16.69 -11.09
CA ARG A 58 -25.90 15.52 -10.46
C ARG A 58 -24.55 15.20 -11.09
N SER A 59 -24.43 15.30 -12.41
CA SER A 59 -23.19 15.06 -13.13
C SER A 59 -22.11 16.07 -12.73
N SER A 60 -22.50 17.34 -12.55
CA SER A 60 -21.59 18.39 -12.06
C SER A 60 -21.13 18.17 -10.61
N GLU A 61 -22.03 17.74 -9.73
CA GLU A 61 -21.71 17.38 -8.34
C GLU A 61 -20.75 16.18 -8.28
N LEU A 62 -20.99 15.16 -9.09
CA LEU A 62 -20.09 14.01 -9.21
C LEU A 62 -18.72 14.40 -9.76
N GLY A 63 -18.66 15.29 -10.76
CA GLY A 63 -17.41 15.82 -11.30
C GLY A 63 -16.55 16.48 -10.23
N LYS A 64 -17.14 17.36 -9.41
CA LYS A 64 -16.44 18.00 -8.28
C LYS A 64 -15.93 16.99 -7.25
N LYS A 65 -16.72 15.96 -6.96
CA LYS A 65 -16.32 14.90 -6.02
C LYS A 65 -15.17 14.05 -6.57
N ILE A 66 -15.14 13.79 -7.87
CA ILE A 66 -14.03 13.09 -8.53
C ILE A 66 -12.75 13.92 -8.43
N GLU A 67 -12.82 15.21 -8.74
CA GLU A 67 -11.68 16.14 -8.65
C GLU A 67 -11.09 16.18 -7.22
N GLN A 68 -11.94 16.29 -6.20
CA GLN A 68 -11.52 16.23 -4.79
C GLN A 68 -10.83 14.90 -4.44
N LEU A 69 -11.39 13.77 -4.88
CA LEU A 69 -10.80 12.45 -4.62
C LEU A 69 -9.47 12.25 -5.37
N GLU A 70 -9.31 12.85 -6.55
CA GLU A 70 -8.04 12.82 -7.29
C GLU A 70 -6.96 13.64 -6.57
N GLU A 71 -7.31 14.79 -6.01
CA GLU A 71 -6.41 15.61 -5.17
C GLU A 71 -5.99 14.87 -3.89
N GLU A 72 -6.96 14.35 -3.12
CA GLU A 72 -6.69 13.56 -1.90
C GLU A 72 -5.81 12.34 -2.21
N LYS A 73 -6.05 11.66 -3.34
CA LYS A 73 -5.22 10.53 -3.78
C LYS A 73 -3.79 10.95 -4.08
N MET A 74 -3.57 12.12 -4.70
CA MET A 74 -2.22 12.63 -4.96
C MET A 74 -1.50 12.96 -3.65
N GLU A 75 -2.16 13.65 -2.72
CA GLU A 75 -1.62 13.99 -1.41
C GLU A 75 -1.20 12.73 -0.63
N LEU A 76 -2.11 11.76 -0.50
CA LEU A 76 -1.81 10.49 0.15
C LEU A 76 -0.68 9.72 -0.53
N GLY A 77 -0.58 9.81 -1.86
CA GLY A 77 0.53 9.22 -2.61
C GLY A 77 1.88 9.81 -2.20
N LEU A 78 1.95 11.13 -2.02
CA LEU A 78 3.16 11.82 -1.56
C LEU A 78 3.52 11.42 -0.12
N ASP A 79 2.54 11.37 0.78
CA ASP A 79 2.77 10.96 2.17
C ASP A 79 3.33 9.54 2.28
N VAL A 80 2.81 8.61 1.48
CA VAL A 80 3.32 7.22 1.42
C VAL A 80 4.79 7.20 0.99
N ASP A 81 5.16 7.99 -0.03
CA ASP A 81 6.54 8.06 -0.49
C ASP A 81 7.48 8.72 0.54
N ILE A 82 7.02 9.77 1.23
CA ILE A 82 7.76 10.40 2.34
C ILE A 82 8.03 9.38 3.45
N HIS A 83 6.99 8.69 3.94
CA HIS A 83 7.14 7.68 4.99
C HIS A 83 8.05 6.52 4.58
N LYS A 84 7.99 6.10 3.31
CA LYS A 84 8.88 5.07 2.77
C LYS A 84 10.34 5.52 2.81
N LEU A 85 10.63 6.77 2.42
CA LEU A 85 11.98 7.35 2.47
C LEU A 85 12.50 7.48 3.91
N GLU A 86 11.66 7.93 4.83
CA GLU A 86 12.00 8.02 6.25
C GLU A 86 12.33 6.65 6.85
N ALA A 87 11.49 5.64 6.58
CA ALA A 87 11.71 4.27 7.04
C ALA A 87 13.02 3.68 6.49
N GLU A 88 13.34 3.96 5.22
CA GLU A 88 14.60 3.50 4.62
C GLU A 88 15.82 4.15 5.28
N LYS A 89 15.76 5.46 5.55
CA LYS A 89 16.83 6.19 6.25
C LYS A 89 17.06 5.64 7.66
N LEU A 90 15.97 5.38 8.40
CA LEU A 90 16.04 4.77 9.74
C LEU A 90 16.66 3.37 9.68
N ARG A 91 16.27 2.54 8.70
CA ARG A 91 16.85 1.20 8.51
C ARG A 91 18.37 1.27 8.25
N LYS A 92 18.82 2.17 7.37
CA LYS A 92 20.25 2.36 7.09
C LYS A 92 21.02 2.80 8.33
N GLY A 93 20.46 3.73 9.11
CA GLY A 93 21.04 4.17 10.39
C GLY A 93 21.18 3.01 11.38
N LYS A 94 20.11 2.23 11.57
CA LYS A 94 20.10 1.07 12.46
C LYS A 94 21.17 0.04 12.07
N ASN A 95 21.23 -0.33 10.79
CA ASN A 95 22.20 -1.33 10.31
C ASN A 95 23.64 -0.88 10.58
N LYS A 96 23.97 0.40 10.33
CA LYS A 96 25.30 0.93 10.65
C LYS A 96 25.62 0.85 12.14
N THR A 97 24.68 1.25 13.00
CA THR A 97 24.89 1.17 14.45
C THR A 97 25.04 -0.26 14.96
N GLU A 98 24.40 -1.22 14.29
CA GLU A 98 24.49 -2.65 14.60
C GLU A 98 25.86 -3.22 14.18
N GLU A 99 26.33 -2.88 12.97
CA GLU A 99 27.69 -3.22 12.51
C GLU A 99 28.78 -2.63 13.44
N ASP A 100 28.64 -1.36 13.82
CA ASP A 100 29.57 -0.69 14.74
C ASP A 100 29.59 -1.39 16.12
N LEU A 101 28.42 -1.79 16.63
CA LEU A 101 28.29 -2.52 17.89
C LEU A 101 28.93 -3.91 17.83
N ASP A 102 28.74 -4.63 16.73
CA ASP A 102 29.35 -5.95 16.52
C ASP A 102 30.87 -5.85 16.40
N SER A 103 31.40 -4.83 15.70
CA SER A 103 32.83 -4.55 15.65
C SER A 103 33.38 -4.29 17.06
N LEU A 104 32.74 -3.40 17.82
CA LEU A 104 33.16 -3.06 19.18
C LEU A 104 33.14 -4.30 20.10
N LYS A 105 32.14 -5.17 19.95
CA LYS A 105 32.03 -6.43 20.68
C LYS A 105 33.17 -7.39 20.34
N MET A 106 33.58 -7.46 19.07
CA MET A 106 34.74 -8.25 18.66
C MET A 106 36.04 -7.68 19.24
N ASP A 107 36.24 -6.37 19.14
CA ASP A 107 37.44 -5.70 19.66
C ASP A 107 37.57 -5.87 21.17
N TYR A 108 36.46 -5.73 21.90
CA TYR A 108 36.42 -6.00 23.33
C TYR A 108 36.80 -7.45 23.68
N LYS A 109 36.25 -8.43 22.94
CA LYS A 109 36.61 -9.85 23.14
C LYS A 109 38.11 -10.07 22.89
N LYS A 110 38.66 -9.48 21.83
CA LYS A 110 40.08 -9.56 21.50
C LYS A 110 40.95 -8.93 22.59
N LEU A 111 40.60 -7.73 23.04
CA LEU A 111 41.29 -7.05 24.14
C LEU A 111 41.29 -7.89 25.42
N ARG A 112 40.14 -8.46 25.80
CA ARG A 112 40.01 -9.33 26.97
C ARG A 112 40.89 -10.57 26.86
N LEU A 113 40.99 -11.16 25.68
CA LEU A 113 41.90 -12.29 25.42
C LEU A 113 43.37 -11.84 25.53
N SER A 114 43.74 -10.71 24.93
CA SER A 114 45.10 -10.16 25.03
C SER A 114 45.52 -9.88 26.47
N ILE A 115 44.63 -9.30 27.30
CA ILE A 115 44.89 -9.06 28.73
C ILE A 115 45.14 -10.37 29.49
N ARG A 116 44.40 -11.43 29.17
CA ARG A 116 44.61 -12.76 29.75
C ARG A 116 45.95 -13.36 29.31
N THR A 117 46.26 -13.31 28.01
CA THR A 117 47.51 -13.86 27.46
C THR A 117 48.75 -13.14 27.98
N ALA A 118 48.69 -11.81 28.12
CA ALA A 118 49.80 -11.02 28.66
C ALA A 118 49.97 -11.16 30.19
N GLY A 119 49.13 -11.94 30.88
CA GLY A 119 49.16 -12.08 32.33
C GLY A 119 48.71 -10.83 33.10
N LEU A 120 48.27 -9.77 32.40
CA LEU A 120 47.78 -8.51 32.97
C LEU A 120 46.40 -8.64 33.62
N GLY A 121 45.70 -9.76 33.39
CA GLY A 121 44.44 -10.09 34.05
C GLY A 121 44.58 -10.56 35.51
N LYS A 122 45.81 -10.67 36.03
CA LYS A 122 46.06 -11.02 37.43
C LYS A 122 45.68 -9.88 38.36
N THR A 123 45.04 -10.23 39.47
CA THR A 123 44.77 -9.28 40.57
C THR A 123 46.06 -8.88 41.28
N SER A 124 46.07 -7.72 41.95
CA SER A 124 47.25 -7.22 42.69
C SER A 124 47.76 -8.23 43.72
N GLU A 125 46.85 -8.99 44.35
CA GLU A 125 47.21 -10.02 45.34
C GLU A 125 47.99 -11.16 44.72
N GLN A 126 47.57 -11.64 43.54
CA GLN A 126 48.29 -12.67 42.79
C GLN A 126 49.70 -12.20 42.42
N TRP A 127 49.86 -10.95 41.99
CA TRP A 127 51.19 -10.36 41.72
C TRP A 127 52.07 -10.30 42.98
N ARG A 128 51.51 -9.92 44.14
CA ARG A 128 52.26 -9.86 45.41
C ARG A 128 52.69 -11.24 45.89
N GLN A 129 51.85 -12.25 45.70
CA GLN A 129 52.16 -13.65 46.02
C GLN A 129 53.33 -14.15 45.17
N GLU A 130 53.26 -13.95 43.85
CA GLU A 130 54.28 -14.39 42.89
C GLU A 130 55.64 -13.72 43.17
N ILE A 131 55.65 -12.41 43.46
CA ILE A 131 56.88 -11.69 43.88
C ILE A 131 57.45 -12.26 45.19
N LYS A 132 56.61 -12.62 46.17
CA LYS A 132 57.11 -13.23 47.42
C LYS A 132 57.74 -14.59 47.16
N GLU A 133 57.09 -15.43 46.34
CA GLU A 133 57.62 -16.74 45.97
C GLU A 133 58.96 -16.61 45.22
N GLU A 134 59.06 -15.67 44.29
CA GLU A 134 60.28 -15.43 43.52
C GLU A 134 61.42 -14.92 44.41
N LYS A 135 61.15 -14.01 45.36
CA LYS A 135 62.12 -13.58 46.38
C LYS A 135 62.62 -14.76 47.22
N THR A 136 61.71 -15.61 47.71
CA THR A 136 62.14 -16.79 48.49
C THR A 136 62.98 -17.78 47.69
N LYS A 137 62.75 -17.89 46.37
CA LYS A 137 63.60 -18.71 45.48
C LYS A 137 64.98 -18.08 45.30
N ALA A 138 65.07 -16.76 45.10
CA ALA A 138 66.34 -16.05 44.98
C ALA A 138 67.19 -16.21 46.25
N ASP A 139 66.59 -16.01 47.44
CA ASP A 139 67.27 -16.19 48.73
C ASP A 139 67.79 -17.62 48.93
N GLN A 140 67.08 -18.63 48.40
CA GLN A 140 67.54 -20.03 48.43
C GLN A 140 68.71 -20.28 47.48
N TRP A 141 68.76 -19.60 46.33
CA TRP A 141 69.88 -19.69 45.40
C TRP A 141 71.14 -19.01 45.96
N GLU A 142 71.01 -17.84 46.58
CA GLU A 142 72.12 -17.14 47.26
C GLU A 142 72.70 -17.92 48.44
N LYS A 143 71.93 -18.81 49.07
CA LYS A 143 72.45 -19.70 50.13
C LYS A 143 73.11 -20.98 49.59
N LYS A 144 72.86 -21.32 48.33
CA LYS A 144 73.40 -22.54 47.69
C LYS A 144 74.73 -22.30 46.97
N PHE A 145 75.08 -21.04 46.72
CA PHE A 145 76.35 -20.60 46.13
C PHE A 145 77.10 -19.70 47.11
#